data_AF-A0A1C6SJQ6-F1
#
_entry.id   AF-A0A1C6SJQ6-F1
#
_cell.length_a   1.000
_cell.length_b   1.000
_cell.length_c   1.000
_cell.angle_alpha   90.00
_cell.angle_beta   90.00
_cell.angle_gamma   90.00
#
_symmetry.space_group_name_H-M   'P 1'
#
loop_
_entity.id
_entity.type
_entity.pdbx_description
1 polymer ?
#
loop_
_entity_poly.entity_id
_entity_poly.type
_entity_poly.pdbx_seq_one_letter_code
_entity_poly.pdbx_strand_id
1 'polypeptide(L)' 'MDAAGAMAHLFSPQGRVDPYPAYERLRAHGPVVEIAPGLYVATGYTAIDEVLRDPRYEVTHEELTQHPVAAGTARPST' A
#
# COMPACT_ATOMS: atom_id res chain seq x y z
N MET A 1 16.82 10.09 2.98
CA MET A 1 15.52 9.98 3.66
C MET A 1 15.32 8.50 3.90
N ASP A 2 15.01 8.14 5.14
CA ASP A 2 14.71 6.77 5.54
C ASP A 2 13.29 6.36 5.08
N ALA A 3 12.95 5.08 5.25
CA ALA A 3 11.67 4.55 4.81
C ALA A 3 10.48 5.23 5.49
N ALA A 4 10.57 5.47 6.80
CA ALA A 4 9.54 6.18 7.57
C ALA A 4 9.34 7.62 7.08
N GLY A 5 10.41 8.36 6.83
CA GLY A 5 10.35 9.70 6.25
C GLY A 5 9.78 9.73 4.83
N ALA A 6 10.08 8.70 4.01
CA ALA A 6 9.51 8.55 2.68
C ALA A 6 8.01 8.28 2.72
N MET A 7 7.55 7.45 3.65
CA MET A 7 6.12 7.25 3.89
C MET A 7 5.45 8.54 4.35
N ALA A 8 6.02 9.25 5.32
CA ALA A 8 5.48 10.51 5.80
C ALA A 8 5.36 11.57 4.69
N HIS A 9 6.33 11.59 3.74
CA HIS A 9 6.29 12.51 2.61
C HIS A 9 5.06 12.31 1.71
N LEU A 10 4.60 11.07 1.50
CA LEU A 10 3.39 10.78 0.71
C LEU A 10 2.13 11.45 1.28
N PHE A 11 2.10 11.72 2.59
CA PHE A 11 1.00 12.42 3.26
C PHE A 11 1.16 13.95 3.30
N SER A 12 2.25 14.49 2.77
CA SER A 12 2.44 15.95 2.63
C SER A 12 1.72 16.51 1.40
N PRO A 13 1.42 17.82 1.32
CA PRO A 13 0.86 18.43 0.10
C PRO A 13 1.74 18.18 -1.13
N GLN A 14 3.06 18.31 -0.99
CA GLN A 14 4.00 18.08 -2.10
C GLN A 14 4.04 16.62 -2.55
N GLY A 15 4.03 15.67 -1.60
CA GLY A 15 4.01 14.24 -1.95
C GLY A 15 2.69 13.78 -2.58
N ARG A 16 1.58 14.48 -2.31
CA ARG A 16 0.32 14.26 -3.04
C ARG A 16 0.38 14.75 -4.49
N VAL A 17 1.20 15.76 -4.77
CA VAL A 17 1.42 16.28 -6.13
C VAL A 17 2.39 15.39 -6.91
N ASP A 18 3.51 15.01 -6.28
CA ASP A 18 4.52 14.14 -6.88
C ASP A 18 4.97 13.04 -5.89
N PRO A 19 4.33 11.85 -5.94
CA PRO A 19 4.63 10.76 -5.02
C PRO A 19 5.83 9.90 -5.47
N TYR A 20 6.20 9.95 -6.75
CA TYR A 20 7.17 9.01 -7.33
C TYR A 20 8.56 9.06 -6.68
N PRO A 21 9.11 10.21 -6.29
CA PRO A 21 10.36 10.26 -5.56
C PRO A 21 10.32 9.50 -4.23
N ALA A 22 9.17 9.48 -3.53
CA ALA A 22 9.02 8.69 -2.30
C ALA A 22 8.92 7.20 -2.60
N TYR A 23 8.20 6.81 -3.66
CA TYR A 23 8.14 5.40 -4.09
C TYR A 23 9.52 4.85 -4.47
N GLU A 24 10.34 5.62 -5.18
CA GLU A 24 11.72 5.23 -5.52
C GLU A 24 12.56 5.02 -4.26
N ARG A 25 12.45 5.91 -3.28
CA ARG A 25 13.17 5.75 -2.00
C ARG A 25 12.70 4.51 -1.24
N LEU A 26 11.40 4.27 -1.15
CA LEU A 26 10.86 3.06 -0.51
C LEU A 26 11.33 1.79 -1.22
N ARG A 27 11.31 1.75 -2.57
CA ARG A 27 11.83 0.63 -3.36
C ARG A 27 13.31 0.36 -3.14
N ALA A 28 14.11 1.41 -2.95
CA ALA A 28 15.55 1.28 -2.69
C ALA A 28 15.86 0.57 -1.36
N HIS A 29 14.93 0.53 -0.41
CA HIS A 29 15.07 -0.23 0.84
C HIS A 29 14.75 -1.72 0.71
N GLY A 30 14.16 -2.15 -0.40
CA GLY A 30 13.78 -3.53 -0.67
C GLY A 30 12.30 -3.71 -1.01
N PRO A 31 11.89 -4.93 -1.42
CA PRO A 31 10.54 -5.21 -1.90
C PRO A 31 9.47 -5.16 -0.81
N VAL A 32 9.85 -5.32 0.47
CA VAL A 32 9.00 -5.18 1.66
C VAL A 32 9.81 -4.43 2.72
N VAL A 33 9.23 -3.37 3.27
CA VAL A 33 9.93 -2.46 4.19
C VAL A 33 9.07 -2.19 5.41
N GLU A 34 9.63 -2.39 6.61
CA GLU A 34 8.98 -1.99 7.86
C GLU A 34 9.16 -0.48 8.07
N ILE A 35 8.06 0.26 8.17
CA ILE A 35 8.05 1.73 8.33
C ILE A 35 7.70 2.18 9.75
N ALA A 36 7.09 1.28 10.52
CA ALA A 36 6.81 1.39 11.95
C ALA A 36 6.62 -0.04 12.51
N PRO A 37 6.69 -0.26 13.84
CA PRO A 37 6.53 -1.61 14.40
C PRO A 37 5.23 -2.27 13.94
N GLY A 38 5.34 -3.36 13.20
CA GLY A 38 4.18 -4.10 12.67
C GLY A 38 3.51 -3.49 11.43
N LEU A 39 4.00 -2.36 10.91
CA LEU A 39 3.49 -1.72 9.70
C LEU A 39 4.50 -1.82 8.56
N TYR A 40 4.10 -2.51 7.51
CA TYR A 40 4.94 -2.82 6.36
C TYR A 40 4.39 -2.19 5.09
N VAL A 41 5.31 -1.81 4.20
CA VAL A 41 5.00 -1.37 2.84
C VAL A 41 5.59 -2.36 1.85
N ALA A 42 4.74 -2.94 1.01
CA ALA A 42 5.18 -3.71 -0.14
C ALA A 42 5.43 -2.76 -1.32
N THR A 43 6.65 -2.75 -1.84
CA THR A 43 7.08 -1.86 -2.93
C THR A 43 7.34 -2.62 -4.23
N GLY A 44 7.59 -3.94 -4.13
CA GLY A 44 7.81 -4.84 -5.24
C GLY A 44 6.52 -5.51 -5.73
N TYR A 45 6.41 -5.68 -7.05
CA TYR A 45 5.21 -6.24 -7.67
C TYR A 45 4.89 -7.66 -7.18
N THR A 46 5.89 -8.56 -7.17
CA THR A 46 5.71 -9.94 -6.68
C THR A 46 5.25 -9.99 -5.23
N ALA A 47 5.82 -9.14 -4.37
CA ALA A 47 5.48 -9.10 -2.95
C ALA A 47 4.02 -8.67 -2.72
N ILE A 48 3.56 -7.62 -3.41
CA ILE A 48 2.16 -7.18 -3.28
C ILE A 48 1.18 -8.16 -3.96
N ASP A 49 1.61 -8.82 -5.04
CA ASP A 49 0.82 -9.84 -5.74
C ASP A 49 0.50 -11.05 -4.84
N GLU A 50 1.48 -11.49 -4.04
CA GLU A 50 1.33 -12.53 -3.03
C GLU A 50 0.40 -12.09 -1.89
N VAL A 51 0.63 -10.90 -1.33
CA VAL A 51 -0.17 -10.35 -0.21
C VAL A 51 -1.65 -10.23 -0.59
N LEU A 52 -1.95 -9.70 -1.79
CA LEU A 52 -3.34 -9.49 -2.23
C LEU A 52 -4.11 -10.79 -2.50
N ARG A 53 -3.43 -11.94 -2.63
CA ARG A 53 -4.04 -13.26 -2.87
C ARG A 53 -4.06 -14.14 -1.64
N ASP A 54 -3.34 -13.77 -0.60
CA ASP A 54 -3.25 -14.56 0.62
C ASP A 54 -4.41 -14.20 1.56
N PRO A 55 -5.33 -15.14 1.84
CA PRO A 55 -6.53 -14.87 2.64
C PRO A 55 -6.22 -14.54 4.10
N ARG A 56 -4.97 -14.68 4.55
CA ARG A 56 -4.55 -14.25 5.89
C ARG A 56 -4.45 -12.72 6.00
N TYR A 57 -4.38 -12.00 4.89
CA TYR A 57 -4.42 -10.54 4.87
C TYR A 57 -5.86 -10.09 4.62
N GLU A 58 -6.47 -9.55 5.66
CA GLU A 58 -7.85 -9.09 5.63
C GLU A 58 -7.92 -7.56 5.66
N VAL A 59 -8.99 -7.00 5.09
CA VAL A 59 -9.30 -5.57 5.27
C VAL A 59 -10.14 -5.43 6.53
N THR A 60 -9.78 -4.50 7.42
CA THR A 60 -10.58 -4.24 8.61
C THR A 60 -11.94 -3.65 8.22
N HIS A 61 -13.00 -4.02 8.96
CA HIS A 61 -14.37 -3.60 8.63
C HIS A 61 -14.56 -2.08 8.67
N GLU A 62 -13.77 -1.38 9.50
CA GLU A 62 -13.77 0.08 9.62
C GLU A 62 -13.24 0.76 8.34
N GLU A 63 -12.16 0.23 7.75
CA GLU A 63 -11.60 0.74 6.50
C GLU A 63 -12.52 0.53 5.28
N LEU A 64 -13.23 -0.60 5.21
CA LEU A 64 -14.24 -0.86 4.17
C LEU A 64 -15.39 0.16 4.21
N THR A 65 -15.71 0.68 5.39
CA THR A 65 -16.82 1.64 5.59
C THR A 65 -16.42 3.07 5.22
N GLN A 66 -15.16 3.46 5.50
CA GLN A 66 -14.64 4.80 5.21
C GLN A 66 -14.27 5.00 3.74
N HIS A 67 -13.85 3.92 3.07
CA HIS A 67 -13.51 3.92 1.65
C HIS A 67 -14.21 2.74 0.98
N PRO A 68 -15.49 2.90 0.56
CA PRO A 68 -16.18 1.82 -0.12
C PRO A 68 -15.36 1.44 -1.35
N VAL A 69 -14.73 0.26 -1.31
CA VAL A 69 -14.24 -0.39 -2.51
C VAL A 69 -15.42 -0.43 -3.45
N ALA A 70 -15.34 0.28 -4.58
CA ALA A 70 -16.39 0.27 -5.58
C ALA A 70 -16.70 -1.19 -5.84
N ALA A 71 -17.88 -1.63 -5.38
CA ALA A 71 -18.25 -3.02 -5.32
C ALA A 71 -17.90 -3.62 -6.67
N GLY A 72 -16.90 -4.49 -6.68
CA GLY A 72 -16.44 -5.16 -7.89
C GLY A 72 -17.69 -5.72 -8.53
N THR A 73 -18.06 -5.16 -9.68
CA THR A 73 -19.24 -5.56 -10.41
C THR A 73 -19.16 -7.07 -10.57
N ALA A 74 -20.03 -7.77 -9.85
CA ALA A 74 -20.12 -9.22 -9.92
C ALA A 74 -20.21 -9.57 -11.40
N ARG A 75 -19.19 -10.26 -11.94
CA ARG A 75 -19.31 -10.83 -13.28
C ARG A 75 -20.49 -11.79 -13.23
N PRO A 76 -21.50 -11.63 -14.11
CA PRO A 76 -22.56 -12.63 -14.19
C PRO A 76 -21.95 -13.96 -14.63
N SER A 77 -22.19 -15.00 -13.85
CA SER A 77 -21.96 -16.38 -14.28
C SER A 77 -22.88 -16.66 -15.47
N THR A 78 -22.30 -17.02 -16.61
CA THR A 78 -23.00 -17.70 -17.71
C THR A 78 -22.41 -19.08 -17.85
#